data_AF-B8DS53-F1
#
_entry.id   AF-B8DS53-F1
#
_cell.length_a   1.000
_cell.length_b   1.000
_cell.length_c   1.000
_cell.angle_alpha   90.00
_cell.angle_beta   90.00
_cell.angle_gamma   90.00
#
_symmetry.space_group_name_H-M   'P 1'
#
loop_
_entity.id
_entity.type
_entity.pdbx_description
1 polymer ?
#
loop_
_entity_poly.entity_id
_entity_poly.type
_entity_poly.pdbx_seq_one_letter_code
_entity_poly.pdbx_strand_id
1 'polypeptide(L)'
;MGLFDWLFGKRKDPAQPPADTATAAQEPSVKEGTEPAEVFNRPEIKWNDWNKRNDVHLGIPDLPVAGVTHVNNDGVGRQNILRHMRQWEAVDIIPEPDNPHDPNALRVMAGMGQIGYIPKGQAAMIADWMRHGWGALAKLSARYGGEGKPYGAKIDMLLTQPPDAPAEQFNICGIRGRDRVEVAQSLEPGDRVDITSGDEDGEYTVACDGEEFGKLSKADARVYAKHEGNGATCYAFVSDVEPNEDEDKPPHVTVVVVFCQP
;
A
#
# COMPACT_ATOMS: atom_id res chain seq x y z
N MET A 1 -45.04 -67.69 29.90
CA MET A 1 -45.27 -66.88 28.68
C MET A 1 -45.02 -65.43 29.04
N GLY A 2 -43.99 -64.83 28.44
CA GLY A 2 -43.68 -63.41 28.51
C GLY A 2 -42.78 -63.11 27.32
N LEU A 3 -43.40 -62.71 26.21
CA LEU A 3 -42.85 -62.67 24.86
C LEU A 3 -41.99 -61.41 24.61
N PHE A 4 -41.09 -61.05 25.53
CA PHE A 4 -40.29 -59.81 25.46
C PHE A 4 -38.83 -59.92 25.95
N ASP A 5 -38.29 -61.12 26.10
CA ASP A 5 -36.91 -61.36 26.57
C ASP A 5 -35.88 -61.59 25.44
N TRP A 6 -36.20 -61.16 24.21
CA TRP A 6 -35.39 -61.43 23.00
C TRP A 6 -34.83 -60.17 22.31
N LEU A 7 -35.04 -58.96 22.85
CA LEU A 7 -34.62 -57.70 22.20
C LEU A 7 -33.66 -56.80 23.00
N PHE A 8 -33.23 -57.22 24.21
CA PHE A 8 -32.23 -56.50 24.99
C PHE A 8 -31.08 -57.42 25.41
N GLY A 9 -30.25 -57.76 24.42
CA GLY A 9 -28.95 -58.37 24.64
C GLY A 9 -28.10 -57.52 25.58
N LYS A 10 -27.53 -58.19 26.58
CA LYS A 10 -26.63 -57.65 27.60
C LYS A 10 -25.57 -56.73 26.97
N ARG A 11 -25.66 -55.42 27.26
CA ARG A 11 -24.58 -54.48 26.97
C ARG A 11 -23.39 -54.82 27.86
N LYS A 12 -22.28 -55.18 27.21
CA LYS A 12 -20.95 -55.27 27.79
C LYS A 12 -20.46 -53.83 27.97
N ASP A 13 -20.07 -53.44 29.19
CA ASP A 13 -19.46 -52.14 29.43
C ASP A 13 -18.21 -51.97 28.55
N PRO A 14 -18.11 -50.91 27.73
CA PRO A 14 -16.86 -50.59 27.07
C PRO A 14 -15.89 -50.01 28.10
N ALA A 15 -14.71 -50.62 28.17
CA ALA A 15 -13.58 -50.21 29.00
C ALA A 15 -13.24 -48.73 28.80
N GLN A 16 -12.95 -48.03 29.91
CA GLN A 16 -12.33 -46.71 29.89
C GLN A 16 -11.02 -46.74 29.09
N PRO A 17 -10.80 -45.81 28.14
CA PRO A 17 -9.49 -45.63 27.55
C PRO A 17 -8.51 -45.06 28.60
N PRO A 18 -7.21 -45.40 28.52
CA PRO A 18 -6.20 -44.90 29.45
C PRO A 18 -6.05 -43.38 29.33
N ALA A 19 -5.76 -42.75 30.46
CA ALA A 19 -5.50 -41.32 30.57
C ALA A 19 -4.27 -40.94 29.74
N ASP A 20 -4.50 -40.41 28.53
CA ASP A 20 -3.48 -39.70 27.78
C ASP A 20 -3.04 -38.47 28.56
N THR A 21 -1.78 -38.51 28.98
CA THR A 21 -1.10 -37.39 29.60
C THR A 21 -0.84 -36.37 28.51
N ALA A 22 -1.83 -35.52 28.22
CA ALA A 22 -1.66 -34.37 27.35
C ALA A 22 -0.64 -33.43 27.99
N THR A 23 0.62 -33.53 27.55
CA THR A 23 1.60 -32.47 27.74
C THR A 23 1.04 -31.23 27.04
N ALA A 24 0.49 -30.32 27.82
CA ALA A 24 0.14 -28.98 27.35
C ALA A 24 1.40 -28.37 26.75
N ALA A 25 1.40 -28.18 25.43
CA ALA A 25 2.40 -27.38 24.76
C ALA A 25 2.32 -25.98 25.40
N GLN A 26 3.32 -25.64 26.20
CA GLN A 26 3.50 -24.28 26.68
C GLN A 26 3.62 -23.39 25.45
N GLU A 27 2.69 -22.45 25.32
CA GLU A 27 2.84 -21.33 24.41
C GLU A 27 4.22 -20.70 24.67
N PRO A 28 5.01 -20.38 23.63
CA PRO A 28 6.30 -19.74 23.84
C PRO A 28 6.06 -18.45 24.60
N SER A 29 6.58 -18.40 25.83
CA SER A 29 6.51 -17.20 26.66
C SER A 29 7.20 -16.07 25.89
N VAL A 30 6.40 -15.18 25.31
CA VAL A 30 6.89 -13.92 24.75
C VAL A 30 7.57 -13.23 25.91
N LYS A 31 8.91 -13.15 25.89
CA LYS A 31 9.61 -12.30 26.83
C LYS A 31 9.01 -10.91 26.65
N GLU A 32 8.47 -10.33 27.71
CA GLU A 32 8.19 -8.90 27.72
C GLU A 32 9.54 -8.24 27.44
N GLY A 33 9.73 -7.87 26.16
CA GLY A 33 10.89 -7.10 25.75
C GLY A 33 10.95 -5.89 26.65
N THR A 34 12.15 -5.55 27.11
CA THR A 34 12.33 -4.37 27.94
C THR A 34 11.73 -3.20 27.18
N GLU A 35 10.73 -2.53 27.78
CA GLU A 35 10.15 -1.33 27.19
C GLU A 35 11.32 -0.40 26.84
N PRO A 36 11.44 0.04 25.57
CA PRO A 36 12.56 0.90 25.20
C PRO A 36 12.58 2.09 26.16
N ALA A 37 13.75 2.35 26.75
CA ALA A 37 13.90 3.29 27.87
C ALA A 37 13.38 4.70 27.55
N GLU A 38 13.25 5.02 26.25
CA GLU A 38 12.63 6.23 25.76
C GLU A 38 11.67 5.88 24.61
N VAL A 39 10.38 6.19 24.81
CA VAL A 39 9.44 6.34 23.70
C VAL A 39 9.90 7.57 22.93
N PHE A 40 10.66 7.38 21.86
CA PHE A 40 10.92 8.46 20.91
C PHE A 40 9.62 8.72 20.15
N ASN A 41 8.72 9.48 20.76
CA ASN A 41 7.70 10.18 19.99
C ASN A 41 8.45 11.04 19.00
N ARG A 42 8.52 10.59 17.75
CA ARG A 42 8.94 11.47 16.67
C ARG A 42 8.00 12.66 16.66
N PRO A 43 8.53 13.87 16.37
CA PRO A 43 7.68 15.04 16.28
C PRO A 43 6.52 14.74 15.34
N GLU A 44 5.33 15.16 15.76
CA GLU A 44 4.11 15.15 14.95
C GLU A 44 4.45 15.66 13.53
N ILE A 45 4.03 14.93 12.50
CA ILE A 45 4.14 15.41 11.12
C ILE A 45 3.37 16.73 11.08
N LYS A 46 4.05 17.85 10.84
CA LYS A 46 3.40 19.15 10.87
C LYS A 46 2.31 19.17 9.81
N TRP A 47 1.17 19.78 10.15
CA TRP A 47 0.04 19.92 9.22
C TRP A 47 0.48 20.47 7.85
N ASN A 48 1.42 21.42 7.83
CA ASN A 48 1.99 21.95 6.59
C ASN A 48 2.78 20.92 5.79
N ASP A 49 3.48 19.98 6.40
CA ASP A 49 4.23 18.96 5.65
C ASP A 49 3.27 17.93 5.02
N TRP A 50 2.14 17.66 5.67
CA TRP A 50 1.06 16.82 5.14
C TRP A 50 0.23 17.50 4.04
N ASN A 51 0.02 18.82 4.15
CA ASN A 51 -0.84 19.59 3.24
C ASN A 51 -0.05 20.56 2.35
N LYS A 52 1.28 20.44 2.30
CA LYS A 52 2.12 21.25 1.41
C LYS A 52 1.59 21.02 0.00
N ARG A 53 1.04 22.04 -0.64
CA ARG A 53 0.63 22.00 -2.05
C ARG A 53 1.88 22.04 -2.93
N ASN A 54 2.70 21.00 -2.87
CA ASN A 54 3.55 20.68 -4.00
C ASN A 54 2.64 19.84 -4.91
N ASP A 55 2.51 20.23 -6.18
CA ASP A 55 1.43 19.83 -7.06
C ASP A 55 1.40 18.33 -7.44
N VAL A 56 2.28 17.50 -6.88
CA VAL A 56 2.34 16.05 -7.09
C VAL A 56 2.64 15.32 -5.77
N HIS A 57 1.60 15.04 -5.00
CA HIS A 57 1.68 14.05 -3.93
C HIS A 57 0.73 12.90 -4.22
N LEU A 58 1.19 11.67 -4.06
CA LEU A 58 0.30 10.52 -4.08
C LEU A 58 -0.08 10.14 -2.65
N GLY A 59 -1.37 10.31 -2.32
CA GLY A 59 -1.94 9.79 -1.09
C GLY A 59 -2.30 8.31 -1.25
N ILE A 60 -1.83 7.48 -0.32
CA ILE A 60 -2.26 6.08 -0.18
C ILE A 60 -2.94 5.96 1.18
N PRO A 61 -4.27 6.17 1.24
CA PRO A 61 -5.01 6.07 2.49
C PRO A 61 -5.14 4.62 2.93
N ASP A 62 -5.29 4.41 4.23
CA ASP A 62 -5.79 3.16 4.79
C ASP A 62 -4.99 1.89 4.44
N LEU A 63 -3.71 2.05 4.13
CA LEU A 63 -2.79 0.97 3.74
C LEU A 63 -2.58 0.02 4.94
N PRO A 64 -2.95 -1.27 4.85
CA PRO A 64 -2.81 -2.19 5.96
C PRO A 64 -1.34 -2.50 6.26
N VAL A 65 -1.02 -2.71 7.54
CA VAL A 65 0.31 -3.16 7.96
C VAL A 65 0.31 -4.67 8.12
N ALA A 66 1.21 -5.34 7.42
CA ALA A 66 1.38 -6.79 7.45
C ALA A 66 2.36 -7.24 8.54
N GLY A 67 2.22 -8.50 8.99
CA GLY A 67 3.16 -9.12 9.91
C GLY A 67 3.13 -8.55 11.34
N VAL A 68 2.04 -7.91 11.74
CA VAL A 68 1.87 -7.25 13.06
C VAL A 68 1.93 -8.20 14.26
N THR A 69 1.78 -9.51 14.04
CA THR A 69 1.82 -10.54 15.10
C THR A 69 3.21 -11.09 15.36
N HIS A 70 4.21 -10.74 14.54
CA HIS A 70 5.58 -11.24 14.69
C HIS A 70 6.34 -10.52 15.81
N VAL A 71 7.36 -11.19 16.32
CA VAL A 71 8.36 -10.61 17.23
C VAL A 71 9.49 -10.05 16.38
N ASN A 72 10.01 -8.88 16.75
CA ASN A 72 11.15 -8.24 16.10
C ASN A 72 12.47 -8.96 16.44
N ASN A 73 13.54 -8.67 15.68
CA ASN A 73 14.85 -9.28 15.88
C ASN A 73 15.49 -8.95 17.24
N ASP A 74 15.08 -7.84 17.86
CA ASP A 74 15.48 -7.41 19.22
C ASP A 74 14.67 -8.09 20.33
N GLY A 75 13.71 -8.96 19.98
CA GLY A 75 12.82 -9.66 20.90
C GLY A 75 11.58 -8.86 21.29
N VAL A 76 11.42 -7.61 20.86
CA VAL A 76 10.23 -6.80 21.13
C VAL A 76 9.07 -7.26 20.27
N GLY A 77 7.93 -7.58 20.89
CA GLY A 77 6.71 -7.95 20.17
C GLY A 77 6.06 -6.73 19.50
N ARG A 78 5.76 -6.82 18.20
CA ARG A 78 5.05 -5.76 17.44
C ARG A 78 3.69 -5.40 18.06
N GLN A 79 3.01 -6.40 18.63
CA GLN A 79 1.77 -6.24 19.39
C GLN A 79 1.95 -5.36 20.64
N ASN A 80 3.11 -5.44 21.31
CA ASN A 80 3.40 -4.58 22.45
C ASN A 80 3.55 -3.13 22.01
N ILE A 81 4.23 -2.88 20.89
CA ILE A 81 4.39 -1.53 20.33
C ILE A 81 3.02 -0.96 19.92
N LEU A 82 2.24 -1.72 19.12
CA LEU A 82 0.91 -1.30 18.65
C LEU A 82 -0.06 -1.00 19.80
N ARG A 83 0.06 -1.67 20.95
CA ARG A 83 -0.77 -1.41 22.13
C ARG A 83 -0.60 0.01 22.67
N HIS A 84 0.58 0.60 22.50
CA HIS A 84 0.92 1.92 23.02
C HIS A 84 0.77 3.04 21.98
N MET A 85 0.71 2.68 20.69
CA MET A 85 0.54 3.66 19.63
C MET A 85 -0.83 4.33 19.64
N ARG A 86 -0.86 5.59 19.21
CA ARG A 86 -2.07 6.39 19.05
C ARG A 86 -2.37 6.66 17.58
N GLN A 87 -3.64 6.87 17.29
CA GLN A 87 -4.03 7.33 15.96
C GLN A 87 -3.30 8.64 15.64
N TRP A 88 -2.86 8.76 14.39
CA TRP A 88 -2.10 9.88 13.81
C TRP A 88 -0.65 9.98 14.27
N GLU A 89 -0.16 9.02 15.05
CA GLU A 89 1.27 8.94 15.37
C GLU A 89 2.09 8.66 14.11
N ALA A 90 3.21 9.37 13.96
CA ALA A 90 4.08 9.27 12.81
C ALA A 90 4.77 7.90 12.76
N VAL A 91 4.93 7.36 11.55
CA VAL A 91 5.69 6.14 11.28
C VAL A 91 6.65 6.37 10.11
N ASP A 92 7.80 5.68 10.13
CA ASP A 92 8.73 5.68 9.02
C ASP A 92 8.53 4.47 8.13
N ILE A 93 8.74 4.68 6.84
CA ILE A 93 8.82 3.63 5.83
C ILE A 93 10.29 3.46 5.50
N ILE A 94 10.85 2.29 5.80
CA ILE A 94 12.27 2.02 5.60
C ILE A 94 12.44 0.85 4.62
N PRO A 95 13.08 1.06 3.45
CA PRO A 95 13.42 -0.03 2.54
C PRO A 95 14.39 -1.02 3.18
N GLU A 96 14.17 -2.30 2.92
CA GLU A 96 15.02 -3.41 3.36
C GLU A 96 15.43 -4.26 2.15
N PRO A 97 16.30 -3.75 1.27
CA PRO A 97 16.65 -4.41 0.00
C PRO A 97 17.33 -5.78 0.18
N ASP A 98 17.99 -5.99 1.32
CA ASP A 98 18.66 -7.24 1.67
C ASP A 98 17.73 -8.25 2.38
N ASN A 99 16.42 -7.99 2.43
CA ASN A 99 15.47 -8.91 3.06
C ASN A 99 15.45 -10.25 2.28
N PRO A 100 15.67 -11.40 2.96
CA PRO A 100 15.84 -12.69 2.31
C PRO A 100 14.56 -13.23 1.65
N HIS A 101 13.40 -12.65 1.95
CA HIS A 101 12.10 -13.10 1.44
C HIS A 101 11.56 -12.19 0.33
N ASP A 102 11.87 -10.90 0.38
CA ASP A 102 11.36 -9.90 -0.56
C ASP A 102 12.31 -8.69 -0.67
N PRO A 103 13.06 -8.52 -1.78
CA PRO A 103 13.97 -7.39 -1.95
C PRO A 103 13.25 -6.03 -2.04
N ASN A 104 11.92 -6.02 -2.16
CA ASN A 104 11.12 -4.79 -2.11
C ASN A 104 10.45 -4.59 -0.74
N ALA A 105 10.85 -5.35 0.29
CA ALA A 105 10.28 -5.22 1.62
C ALA A 105 10.45 -3.79 2.16
N LEU A 106 9.35 -3.22 2.64
CA LEU A 106 9.32 -1.92 3.29
C LEU A 106 8.87 -2.10 4.74
N ARG A 107 9.76 -1.82 5.68
CA ARG A 107 9.49 -1.88 7.11
C ARG A 107 8.71 -0.66 7.55
N VAL A 108 7.71 -0.87 8.40
CA VAL A 108 6.98 0.21 9.08
C VAL A 108 7.54 0.33 10.49
N MET A 109 8.17 1.48 10.78
CA MET A 109 8.82 1.76 12.06
C MET A 109 8.05 2.83 12.84
N ALA A 110 7.72 2.53 14.09
CA ALA A 110 7.25 3.50 15.06
C ALA A 110 8.40 3.94 15.98
N GLY A 111 8.14 4.91 16.86
CA GLY A 111 9.11 5.41 17.83
C GLY A 111 9.72 4.34 18.75
N MET A 112 8.96 3.28 19.03
CA MET A 112 9.38 2.15 19.88
C MET A 112 9.92 0.93 19.09
N GLY A 113 10.01 1.02 17.76
CA GLY A 113 10.52 -0.06 16.92
C GLY A 113 9.59 -0.45 15.77
N GLN A 114 9.91 -1.56 15.12
CA GLN A 114 9.12 -2.04 13.97
C GLN A 114 7.73 -2.49 14.41
N ILE A 115 6.70 -2.12 13.64
CA ILE A 115 5.31 -2.57 13.85
C ILE A 115 4.82 -3.51 12.76
N GLY A 116 5.53 -3.60 11.63
CA GLY A 116 5.24 -4.56 10.57
C GLY A 116 5.92 -4.19 9.26
N TYR A 117 5.26 -4.53 8.16
CA TYR A 117 5.69 -4.28 6.79
C TYR A 117 4.54 -3.72 5.95
N ILE A 118 4.88 -3.01 4.88
CA ILE A 118 3.95 -2.78 3.78
C ILE A 118 3.63 -4.14 3.12
N PRO A 119 2.37 -4.43 2.77
CA PRO A 119 2.04 -5.70 2.14
C PRO A 119 2.74 -5.82 0.79
N LYS A 120 3.15 -7.04 0.45
CA LYS A 120 3.98 -7.33 -0.74
C LYS A 120 3.44 -6.74 -2.05
N GLY A 121 2.12 -6.73 -2.23
CA GLY A 121 1.48 -6.18 -3.43
C GLY A 121 1.79 -4.70 -3.65
N GLN A 122 1.77 -3.89 -2.58
CA GLN A 122 2.06 -2.46 -2.63
C GLN A 122 3.55 -2.16 -2.45
N ALA A 123 4.27 -3.02 -1.72
CA ALA A 123 5.68 -2.82 -1.40
C ALA A 123 6.56 -2.70 -2.65
N ALA A 124 6.31 -3.53 -3.68
CA ALA A 124 7.05 -3.47 -4.95
C ALA A 124 7.00 -2.09 -5.61
N MET A 125 5.79 -1.53 -5.74
CA MET A 125 5.59 -0.22 -6.35
C MET A 125 6.23 0.89 -5.49
N ILE A 126 5.94 0.91 -4.19
CA ILE A 126 6.43 1.98 -3.30
C ILE A 126 7.96 1.92 -3.19
N ALA A 127 8.55 0.72 -3.11
CA ALA A 127 10.00 0.56 -3.04
C ALA A 127 10.69 1.03 -4.32
N ASP A 128 10.08 0.80 -5.48
CA ASP A 128 10.58 1.32 -6.75
C ASP A 128 10.60 2.86 -6.76
N TRP A 129 9.53 3.50 -6.30
CA TRP A 129 9.47 4.95 -6.23
C TRP A 129 10.51 5.52 -5.26
N MET A 130 10.63 4.92 -4.07
CA MET A 130 11.63 5.33 -3.08
C MET A 130 13.06 5.16 -3.60
N ARG A 131 13.33 4.13 -4.43
CA ARG A 131 14.63 3.94 -5.09
C ARG A 131 14.95 5.09 -6.05
N HIS A 132 13.93 5.66 -6.67
CA HIS A 132 14.02 6.82 -7.57
C HIS A 132 13.89 8.17 -6.83
N GLY A 133 14.12 8.18 -5.52
CA GLY A 133 14.24 9.39 -4.72
C GLY A 133 12.92 9.96 -4.18
N TRP A 134 11.79 9.26 -4.36
CA TRP A 134 10.54 9.68 -3.74
C TRP A 134 10.63 9.58 -2.22
N GLY A 135 10.20 10.63 -1.55
CA GLY A 135 10.02 10.62 -0.10
C GLY A 135 8.70 9.95 0.29
N ALA A 136 8.64 9.40 1.50
CA ALA A 136 7.43 8.83 2.08
C ALA A 136 7.19 9.42 3.47
N LEU A 137 6.06 10.09 3.66
CA LEU A 137 5.54 10.47 4.96
C LEU A 137 4.40 9.54 5.32
N ALA A 138 4.38 8.99 6.53
CA ALA A 138 3.31 8.09 6.93
C ALA A 138 2.90 8.30 8.39
N LYS A 139 1.63 8.00 8.68
CA LYS A 139 1.06 8.05 10.02
C LYS A 139 0.09 6.89 10.24
N LEU A 140 -0.06 6.46 11.48
CA LEU A 140 -1.04 5.44 11.85
C LEU A 140 -2.46 5.99 11.67
N SER A 141 -3.18 5.56 10.63
CA SER A 141 -4.54 6.03 10.35
C SER A 141 -5.58 5.30 11.21
N ALA A 142 -5.35 4.02 11.48
CA ALA A 142 -6.21 3.23 12.34
C ALA A 142 -5.43 2.14 13.07
N ARG A 143 -5.87 1.88 14.30
CA ARG A 143 -5.53 0.67 15.05
C ARG A 143 -6.83 -0.01 15.44
N TYR A 144 -6.93 -1.30 15.18
CA TYR A 144 -8.13 -2.10 15.44
C TYR A 144 -7.76 -3.43 16.11
N GLY A 145 -8.75 -4.18 16.60
CA GLY A 145 -8.52 -5.34 17.46
C GLY A 145 -8.36 -4.95 18.93
N GLY A 146 -7.62 -5.74 19.70
CA GLY A 146 -7.59 -5.64 21.16
C GLY A 146 -8.63 -6.54 21.84
N GLU A 147 -8.78 -6.40 23.17
CA GLU A 147 -9.76 -7.16 23.97
C GLU A 147 -9.69 -8.68 23.76
N GLY A 148 -8.46 -9.22 23.79
CA GLY A 148 -8.22 -10.66 23.57
C GLY A 148 -8.02 -11.06 22.10
N LYS A 149 -8.09 -10.11 21.16
CA LYS A 149 -7.66 -10.30 19.76
C LYS A 149 -6.37 -9.54 19.47
N PRO A 150 -5.52 -10.03 18.55
CA PRO A 150 -4.37 -9.28 18.08
C PRO A 150 -4.77 -7.92 17.51
N TYR A 151 -3.95 -6.91 17.76
CA TYR A 151 -4.04 -5.61 17.11
C TYR A 151 -3.67 -5.71 15.64
N GLY A 152 -4.46 -5.05 14.80
CA GLY A 152 -4.11 -4.69 13.44
C GLY A 152 -3.88 -3.18 13.31
N ALA A 153 -3.26 -2.78 12.21
CA ALA A 153 -2.91 -1.40 11.94
C ALA A 153 -3.12 -1.06 10.46
N LYS A 154 -3.52 0.18 10.20
CA LYS A 154 -3.48 0.85 8.90
C LYS A 154 -2.69 2.15 9.02
N ILE A 155 -2.07 2.54 7.92
CA ILE A 155 -1.37 3.82 7.81
C ILE A 155 -1.95 4.62 6.65
N ASP A 156 -1.93 5.94 6.78
CA ASP A 156 -2.02 6.82 5.63
C ASP A 156 -0.58 7.16 5.23
N MET A 157 -0.28 7.03 3.94
CA MET A 157 1.01 7.38 3.36
C MET A 157 0.85 8.51 2.35
N LEU A 158 1.82 9.41 2.33
CA LEU A 158 1.98 10.46 1.33
C LEU A 158 3.33 10.27 0.66
N LEU A 159 3.33 9.97 -0.63
CA LEU A 159 4.53 9.91 -1.44
C LEU A 159 4.79 11.29 -2.05
N THR A 160 5.98 11.81 -1.78
CA THR A 160 6.40 13.15 -2.17
C THR A 160 7.42 13.06 -3.29
N GLN A 161 7.19 13.79 -4.38
CA GLN A 161 8.12 13.82 -5.50
C GLN A 161 9.55 14.22 -5.06
N PRO A 162 10.60 13.69 -5.73
CA PRO A 162 11.96 14.14 -5.50
C PRO A 162 12.08 15.66 -5.78
N PRO A 163 12.78 16.45 -4.94
CA PRO A 163 12.83 17.92 -5.08
C PRO A 163 13.36 18.42 -6.44
N ASP A 164 14.25 17.64 -7.06
CA ASP A 164 14.94 17.99 -8.30
C ASP A 164 14.38 17.24 -9.52
N ALA A 165 13.34 16.41 -9.35
CA ALA A 165 12.72 15.71 -10.46
C ALA A 165 11.84 16.67 -11.27
N PRO A 166 12.07 16.82 -12.58
CA PRO A 166 11.17 17.60 -13.42
C PRO A 166 9.79 16.94 -13.48
N ALA A 167 8.76 17.77 -13.42
CA ALA A 167 7.37 17.36 -13.59
C ALA A 167 6.76 18.16 -14.76
N GLU A 168 6.12 17.46 -15.70
CA GLU A 168 5.44 18.06 -16.85
C GLU A 168 3.95 17.71 -16.82
N GLN A 169 3.10 18.65 -17.23
CA GLN A 169 1.67 18.42 -17.37
C GLN A 169 1.31 18.18 -18.84
N PHE A 170 0.49 17.16 -19.09
CA PHE A 170 0.01 16.83 -20.42
C PHE A 170 -1.51 16.75 -20.44
N ASN A 171 -2.12 17.40 -21.42
CA ASN A 171 -3.53 17.25 -21.70
C ASN A 171 -3.74 15.98 -22.53
N ILE A 172 -4.59 15.08 -22.05
CA ILE A 172 -4.89 13.85 -22.77
C ILE A 172 -5.85 14.16 -23.92
N CYS A 173 -5.49 13.70 -25.11
CA CYS A 173 -6.30 13.86 -26.31
C CYS A 173 -6.77 12.49 -26.84
N GLY A 174 -7.64 12.51 -27.85
CA GLY A 174 -8.09 11.28 -28.51
C GLY A 174 -9.00 10.37 -27.67
N ILE A 175 -9.57 10.88 -26.57
CA ILE A 175 -10.60 10.19 -25.79
C ILE A 175 -11.86 10.06 -26.66
N ARG A 176 -12.04 8.90 -27.29
CA ARG A 176 -13.12 8.63 -28.26
C ARG A 176 -13.58 7.19 -28.15
N GLY A 177 -14.86 6.96 -28.43
CA GLY A 177 -15.47 5.65 -28.26
C GLY A 177 -15.95 5.44 -26.83
N ARG A 178 -16.98 4.60 -26.68
CA ARG A 178 -17.70 4.44 -25.41
C ARG A 178 -16.75 4.02 -24.28
N ASP A 179 -15.97 2.98 -24.50
CA ASP A 179 -15.12 2.38 -23.47
C ASP A 179 -14.08 3.37 -22.94
N ARG A 180 -13.42 4.12 -23.84
CA ARG A 180 -12.44 5.15 -23.45
C ARG A 180 -13.05 6.32 -22.68
N VAL A 181 -14.27 6.71 -23.04
CA VAL A 181 -15.00 7.78 -22.35
C VAL A 181 -15.39 7.32 -20.94
N GLU A 182 -15.83 6.08 -20.80
CA GLU A 182 -16.20 5.50 -19.50
C GLU A 182 -14.99 5.44 -18.55
N VAL A 183 -13.83 4.97 -19.04
CA VAL A 183 -12.58 5.01 -18.26
C VAL A 183 -12.26 6.45 -17.85
N ALA A 184 -12.23 7.39 -18.80
CA ALA A 184 -11.89 8.79 -18.51
C ALA A 184 -12.86 9.48 -17.53
N GLN A 185 -14.14 9.10 -17.54
CA GLN A 185 -15.16 9.62 -16.60
C GLN A 185 -15.04 9.02 -15.20
N SER A 186 -14.41 7.85 -15.07
CA SER A 186 -14.17 7.20 -13.78
C SER A 186 -12.90 7.66 -13.07
N LEU A 187 -12.03 8.41 -13.78
CA LEU A 187 -10.76 8.89 -13.23
C LEU A 187 -10.97 9.94 -12.14
N GLU A 188 -10.16 9.85 -11.10
CA GLU A 188 -10.04 10.82 -10.02
C GLU A 188 -8.61 11.40 -9.95
N PRO A 189 -8.43 12.65 -9.51
CA PRO A 189 -7.11 13.19 -9.23
C PRO A 189 -6.31 12.30 -8.26
N GLY A 190 -5.09 11.92 -8.66
CA GLY A 190 -4.24 10.97 -7.96
C GLY A 190 -4.22 9.58 -8.58
N ASP A 191 -5.17 9.25 -9.47
CA ASP A 191 -5.14 7.97 -10.18
C ASP A 191 -3.85 7.83 -10.99
N ARG A 192 -3.25 6.64 -10.91
CA ARG A 192 -2.05 6.34 -11.66
C ARG A 192 -2.41 6.01 -13.10
N VAL A 193 -1.65 6.55 -14.03
CA VAL A 193 -1.74 6.19 -15.44
C VAL A 193 -0.41 5.65 -15.94
N ASP A 194 -0.48 4.75 -16.91
CA ASP A 194 0.68 4.28 -17.65
C ASP A 194 0.69 4.95 -19.02
N ILE A 195 1.87 5.42 -19.43
CA ILE A 195 2.10 6.02 -20.74
C ILE A 195 3.03 5.08 -21.50
N THR A 196 2.58 4.57 -22.64
CA THR A 196 3.29 3.56 -23.42
C THR A 196 3.41 3.97 -24.88
N SER A 197 4.51 3.62 -25.54
CA SER A 197 4.64 3.82 -27.00
C SER A 197 3.55 3.05 -27.74
N GLY A 198 2.82 3.74 -28.62
CA GLY A 198 1.79 3.15 -29.47
C GLY A 198 2.35 2.42 -30.70
N ASP A 199 1.45 1.95 -31.55
CA ASP A 199 1.79 1.22 -32.79
C ASP A 199 2.37 2.12 -33.88
N GLU A 200 2.02 3.41 -33.87
CA GLU A 200 2.55 4.41 -34.80
C GLU A 200 3.80 5.10 -34.24
N ASP A 201 4.80 5.34 -35.09
CA ASP A 201 6.03 6.03 -34.71
C ASP A 201 5.75 7.40 -34.06
N GLY A 202 6.12 7.53 -32.78
CA GLY A 202 5.96 8.75 -32.00
C GLY A 202 4.56 8.95 -31.41
N GLU A 203 3.71 7.93 -31.42
CA GLU A 203 2.47 7.89 -30.64
C GLU A 203 2.72 7.36 -29.22
N TYR A 204 2.05 7.96 -28.24
CA TYR A 204 2.04 7.47 -26.87
C TYR A 204 0.61 7.37 -26.38
N THR A 205 0.19 6.17 -26.02
CA THR A 205 -1.13 5.88 -25.44
C THR A 205 -1.08 6.07 -23.93
N VAL A 206 -2.23 6.41 -23.36
CA VAL A 206 -2.40 6.61 -21.92
C VAL A 206 -3.50 5.67 -21.43
N ALA A 207 -3.17 4.88 -20.41
CA ALA A 207 -4.04 3.86 -19.84
C ALA A 207 -4.14 3.99 -18.32
N CYS A 208 -5.28 3.60 -17.76
CA CYS A 208 -5.48 3.43 -16.32
C CYS A 208 -5.90 1.99 -16.07
N ASP A 209 -5.28 1.31 -15.10
CA ASP A 209 -5.50 -0.12 -14.81
C ASP A 209 -5.41 -1.04 -16.04
N GLY A 210 -4.56 -0.68 -17.00
CA GLY A 210 -4.36 -1.42 -18.25
C GLY A 210 -5.39 -1.12 -19.35
N GLU A 211 -6.36 -0.24 -19.11
CA GLU A 211 -7.37 0.17 -20.08
C GLU A 211 -6.99 1.52 -20.71
N GLU A 212 -6.74 1.53 -22.02
CA GLU A 212 -6.41 2.76 -22.76
C GLU A 212 -7.62 3.68 -22.84
N PHE A 213 -7.47 4.93 -22.45
CA PHE A 213 -8.52 5.94 -22.57
C PHE A 213 -8.14 7.12 -23.48
N GLY A 214 -6.86 7.32 -23.77
CA GLY A 214 -6.43 8.43 -24.62
C GLY A 214 -4.98 8.34 -25.05
N LYS A 215 -4.45 9.46 -25.53
CA LYS A 215 -3.06 9.57 -25.99
C LYS A 215 -2.51 10.97 -25.81
N LEU A 216 -1.18 11.06 -25.80
CA LEU A 216 -0.48 12.35 -25.83
C LEU A 216 -0.63 13.03 -27.21
N SER A 217 -0.66 14.35 -27.23
CA SER A 217 -0.57 15.10 -28.49
C SER A 217 0.82 14.89 -29.14
N LYS A 218 0.96 15.14 -30.44
CA LYS A 218 2.28 15.02 -31.11
C LYS A 218 3.35 15.95 -30.50
N ALA A 219 2.94 17.07 -29.92
CA ALA A 219 3.87 17.98 -29.25
C ALA A 219 4.31 17.40 -27.90
N ASP A 220 3.36 16.93 -27.10
CA ASP A 220 3.61 16.37 -25.77
C ASP A 220 4.38 15.04 -25.84
N ALA A 221 4.04 14.19 -26.81
CA ALA A 221 4.76 12.95 -27.10
C ALA A 221 6.26 13.18 -27.34
N ARG A 222 6.64 14.30 -27.98
CA ARG A 222 8.05 14.65 -28.19
C ARG A 222 8.74 15.07 -26.89
N VAL A 223 8.03 15.76 -26.00
CA VAL A 223 8.53 16.13 -24.68
C VAL A 223 8.74 14.87 -23.85
N TYR A 224 7.72 14.00 -23.77
CA TYR A 224 7.79 12.72 -23.07
C TYR A 224 8.94 11.85 -23.59
N ALA A 225 9.00 11.62 -24.91
CA ALA A 225 10.04 10.80 -25.54
C ALA A 225 11.46 11.32 -25.29
N LYS A 226 11.64 12.64 -25.12
CA LYS A 226 12.94 13.21 -24.78
C LYS A 226 13.39 12.79 -23.38
N HIS A 227 12.50 12.77 -22.40
CA HIS A 227 12.83 12.33 -21.05
C HIS A 227 13.05 10.82 -20.99
N GLU A 228 12.15 10.05 -21.59
CA GLU A 228 12.27 8.59 -21.68
C GLU A 228 13.56 8.18 -22.40
N GLY A 229 13.89 8.83 -23.52
CA GLY A 229 15.12 8.59 -24.29
C GLY A 229 16.41 8.96 -23.56
N ASN A 230 16.33 9.78 -22.50
CA ASN A 230 17.45 10.05 -21.59
C ASN A 230 17.57 9.02 -20.46
N GLY A 231 16.74 7.97 -20.47
CA GLY A 231 16.72 6.92 -19.46
C GLY A 231 15.97 7.29 -18.18
N ALA A 232 15.13 8.33 -18.21
CA ALA A 232 14.33 8.68 -17.04
C ALA A 232 13.23 7.64 -16.79
N THR A 233 13.02 7.31 -15.53
CA THR A 233 11.83 6.58 -15.08
C THR A 233 10.67 7.55 -14.95
N CYS A 234 9.56 7.27 -15.61
CA CYS A 234 8.39 8.14 -15.65
C CYS A 234 7.31 7.64 -14.69
N TYR A 235 6.78 8.54 -13.85
CA TYR A 235 5.64 8.27 -13.00
C TYR A 235 4.52 9.25 -13.36
N ALA A 236 3.38 8.74 -13.82
CA ALA A 236 2.29 9.56 -14.34
C ALA A 236 1.01 9.41 -13.51
N PHE A 237 0.35 10.54 -13.25
CA PHE A 237 -0.85 10.62 -12.43
C PHE A 237 -1.86 11.57 -13.05
N VAL A 238 -3.15 11.28 -12.86
CA VAL A 238 -4.22 12.24 -13.15
C VAL A 238 -4.08 13.40 -12.18
N SER A 239 -3.85 14.61 -12.70
CA SER A 239 -3.80 15.82 -11.89
C SER A 239 -5.15 16.53 -11.83
N ASP A 240 -5.94 16.43 -12.91
CA ASP A 240 -7.24 17.08 -13.00
C ASP A 240 -8.15 16.37 -14.01
N VAL A 241 -9.46 16.42 -13.74
CA VAL A 241 -10.52 15.90 -14.60
C VAL A 241 -11.66 16.91 -14.64
N GLU A 242 -11.71 17.71 -15.71
CA GLU A 242 -12.76 18.71 -15.89
C GLU A 242 -13.90 18.13 -16.76
N PRO A 243 -15.16 18.19 -16.29
CA PRO A 243 -16.28 17.79 -17.12
C PRO A 243 -16.42 18.72 -18.34
N ASN A 244 -16.88 18.17 -19.46
CA ASN A 244 -17.18 18.99 -20.62
C ASN A 244 -18.52 19.73 -20.42
N GLU A 245 -18.64 20.97 -20.91
CA GLU A 245 -19.93 21.69 -20.91
C GLU A 245 -21.00 20.96 -21.74
N ASP A 246 -20.55 20.22 -22.74
CA ASP A 246 -21.36 19.36 -23.58
C ASP A 246 -21.30 17.94 -23.03
N GLU A 247 -22.37 17.47 -22.37
CA GLU A 247 -22.43 16.15 -21.73
C GLU A 247 -22.18 14.98 -22.71
N ASP A 248 -22.33 15.21 -24.02
CA ASP A 248 -22.04 14.23 -25.07
C ASP A 248 -20.54 14.14 -25.42
N LYS A 249 -19.69 15.02 -24.86
CA LYS A 249 -18.24 15.04 -25.08
C LYS A 249 -17.47 14.45 -23.89
N PRO A 250 -16.29 13.87 -24.14
CA PRO A 250 -15.42 13.36 -23.08
C PRO A 250 -14.97 14.48 -22.13
N PRO A 251 -14.65 14.15 -20.87
CA PRO A 251 -14.01 15.08 -19.96
C PRO A 251 -12.62 15.50 -20.47
N HIS A 252 -12.15 16.65 -20.02
CA HIS A 252 -10.77 17.07 -20.18
C HIS A 252 -9.93 16.46 -19.06
N VAL A 253 -9.01 15.57 -19.43
CA VAL A 253 -8.12 14.90 -18.47
C VAL A 253 -6.73 15.51 -18.60
N THR A 254 -6.18 15.97 -17.47
CA THR A 254 -4.79 16.43 -17.36
C THR A 254 -4.01 15.42 -16.54
N VAL A 255 -2.85 15.01 -17.04
CA VAL A 255 -1.92 14.17 -16.30
C VAL A 255 -0.65 14.93 -15.98
N VAL A 256 -0.07 14.68 -14.82
CA VAL A 256 1.27 15.13 -14.45
C VAL A 256 2.23 13.95 -14.50
N VAL A 257 3.39 14.14 -15.11
CA VAL A 257 4.43 13.12 -15.24
C VAL A 257 5.69 13.62 -14.55
N VAL A 258 6.14 12.87 -13.56
CA VAL A 258 7.40 13.08 -12.85
C VAL A 258 8.46 12.21 -13.49
N PHE A 259 9.57 12.83 -13.90
CA PHE A 259 10.69 12.14 -14.56
C PHE A 259 11.85 11.99 -13.57
N CYS A 260 12.00 10.80 -13.01
CA CYS A 260 13.11 10.48 -12.13
C CYS A 260 14.33 10.09 -12.96
N GLN A 261 15.45 10.76 -12.72
CA GLN A 261 16.73 10.36 -13.31
C GLN A 261 17.20 9.02 -12.71
N PRO A 262 17.93 8.20 -13.47
CA PRO A 262 18.50 6.93 -12.98
C PRO A 262 19.56 7.12 -11.89
#